data_AF-A0A2M9ZB31-F1
#
_entry.id   AF-A0A2M9ZB31-F1
#
_cell.length_a   1.000
_cell.length_b   1.000
_cell.length_c   1.000
_cell.angle_alpha   90.00
_cell.angle_beta   90.00
_cell.angle_gamma   90.00
#
_symmetry.space_group_name_H-M   'P 1'
#
loop_
_entity.id
_entity.type
_entity.pdbx_description
1 polymer ?
#
loop_
_entity_poly.entity_id
_entity_poly.type
_entity_poly.pdbx_seq_one_letter_code
_entity_poly.pdbx_strand_id
1 'polypeptide(L)' 'MKKNNFLLTFELSPERDLLDIHCDAAGLEQLILTLSRLRNKRDHEHLMTPSFGGNELSEDVQSNGSHLLHMVTIHNWND' A
#
# COMPACT_ATOMS: atom_id res chain seq x y z
N MET A 1 -7.94 -17.97 -6.15
CA MET A 1 -7.25 -16.78 -5.59
C MET A 1 -7.62 -16.66 -4.13
N LYS A 2 -6.64 -16.63 -3.21
CA LYS A 2 -6.94 -16.30 -1.81
C LYS A 2 -7.34 -14.82 -1.79
N LYS A 3 -8.53 -14.51 -1.30
CA LYS A 3 -8.90 -13.14 -0.97
C LYS A 3 -7.91 -12.65 0.09
N ASN A 4 -7.34 -11.46 -0.08
CA ASN A 4 -6.64 -10.81 1.01
C ASN A 4 -7.65 -10.59 2.15
N ASN A 5 -7.25 -10.87 3.39
CA ASN A 5 -8.12 -10.74 4.56
C ASN A 5 -8.33 -9.28 5.00
N PHE A 6 -7.83 -8.32 4.22
CA PHE A 6 -7.87 -6.89 4.50
C PHE A 6 -7.85 -6.10 3.19
N LEU A 7 -8.36 -4.88 3.25
CA LEU A 7 -8.25 -3.88 2.19
C LEU A 7 -7.10 -2.90 2.51
N LEU A 8 -6.12 -2.80 1.61
CA LEU A 8 -5.13 -1.72 1.60
C LEU A 8 -4.67 -1.49 0.15
N THR A 9 -5.14 -0.43 -0.48
CA THR A 9 -4.74 -0.05 -1.84
C THR A 9 -4.09 1.32 -1.85
N PHE A 10 -3.20 1.51 -2.82
CA PHE A 10 -2.63 2.80 -3.19
C PHE A 10 -3.05 3.06 -4.62
N GLU A 11 -3.84 4.10 -4.84
CA GLU A 11 -4.47 4.39 -6.10
C GLU A 11 -4.12 5.82 -6.51
N LEU A 12 -3.67 6.01 -7.75
CA LEU A 12 -3.57 7.35 -8.32
C LEU A 12 -4.94 7.75 -8.88
N SER A 13 -5.32 9.02 -8.68
CA SER A 13 -6.47 9.61 -9.36
C SER A 13 -6.38 9.38 -10.89
N PRO A 14 -7.50 9.48 -11.63
CA PRO A 14 -7.47 9.40 -13.08
C PRO A 14 -6.43 10.33 -13.72
N GLU A 15 -6.29 11.54 -13.17
CA GLU A 15 -5.35 12.56 -13.65
C GLU A 15 -3.94 12.44 -13.06
N ARG A 16 -3.71 11.47 -12.16
CA ARG A 16 -2.42 11.13 -11.53
C ARG A 16 -1.80 12.27 -10.71
N ASP A 17 -2.63 13.15 -10.19
CA ASP A 17 -2.26 14.29 -9.35
C ASP A 17 -2.51 14.06 -7.85
N LEU A 18 -3.30 13.03 -7.51
CA LEU A 18 -3.59 12.63 -6.15
C LEU A 18 -3.24 11.14 -5.96
N LEU A 19 -2.71 10.84 -4.78
CA LEU A 19 -2.54 9.47 -4.30
C LEU A 19 -3.57 9.24 -3.19
N ASP A 20 -4.53 8.36 -3.45
CA ASP A 20 -5.48 7.88 -2.47
C ASP A 20 -4.95 6.59 -1.82
N ILE A 21 -5.04 6.53 -0.49
CA ILE A 21 -4.74 5.33 0.29
C ILE A 21 -6.06 4.84 0.88
N HIS A 22 -6.60 3.75 0.33
CA HIS A 22 -7.83 3.16 0.84
C HIS A 22 -7.49 1.99 1.74
N CYS A 23 -8.10 1.93 2.93
CA CYS A 23 -7.95 0.79 3.82
C CYS A 23 -9.19 0.55 4.67
N ASP A 24 -9.39 -0.71 5.05
CA ASP A 24 -10.28 -1.07 6.16
C ASP A 24 -9.49 -1.07 7.49
N ALA A 25 -10.15 -1.45 8.59
CA ALA A 25 -9.50 -1.50 9.90
C ALA A 25 -8.27 -2.44 9.92
N ALA A 26 -8.33 -3.59 9.25
CA ALA A 26 -7.23 -4.54 9.23
C ALA A 26 -6.07 -4.05 8.35
N GLY A 27 -6.37 -3.40 7.23
CA GLY A 27 -5.37 -2.82 6.34
C GLY A 27 -4.70 -1.58 6.93
N LEU A 28 -5.44 -0.77 7.70
CA LEU A 28 -4.86 0.34 8.45
C LEU A 28 -3.83 -0.16 9.47
N GLU A 29 -4.13 -1.25 10.20
CA GLU A 29 -3.17 -1.88 11.10
C GLU A 29 -1.94 -2.41 10.35
N GLN A 30 -2.10 -3.01 9.16
CA GLN A 30 -0.94 -3.41 8.33
C GLN A 30 -0.07 -2.21 7.94
N LEU A 31 -0.69 -1.10 7.53
CA LEU A 31 0.03 0.12 7.17
C LEU A 31 0.80 0.67 8.37
N ILE A 32 0.19 0.76 9.55
CA ILE A 32 0.84 1.20 10.78
C ILE A 32 2.02 0.30 11.14
N LEU A 33 1.86 -1.03 11.03
CA LEU A 33 2.94 -1.97 11.29
C LEU A 33 4.12 -1.77 10.33
N THR A 34 3.86 -1.59 9.03
CA THR A 34 4.91 -1.31 8.04
C THR A 34 5.65 -0.01 8.36
N LEU A 35 4.93 1.07 8.63
CA LEU A 35 5.54 2.35 9.03
C LEU A 35 6.34 2.23 10.35
N SER A 36 5.83 1.43 11.29
CA SER A 36 6.50 1.21 12.58
C SER A 36 7.82 0.44 12.44
N ARG A 37 7.93 -0.47 11.46
CA ARG A 37 9.21 -1.16 11.16
C ARG A 37 10.28 -0.20 10.67
N LEU A 38 9.89 0.83 9.92
CA LEU A 38 10.78 1.85 9.40
C LEU A 38 11.22 2.88 10.45
N ARG A 39 10.37 3.16 11.46
CA ARG A 39 10.51 4.28 12.42
C ARG A 39 11.92 4.50 13.02
N ASN A 40 12.72 3.44 13.19
CA ASN A 40 14.06 3.53 13.80
C ASN A 40 15.19 3.02 12.90
N LYS A 41 14.96 2.92 11.60
CA LYS A 41 15.94 2.41 10.63
C LYS A 41 16.01 3.34 9.43
N ARG A 42 17.22 3.67 8.98
CA ARG A 42 17.44 4.29 7.66
C ARG A 42 17.35 3.19 6.61
N ASP A 43 16.14 2.94 6.15
CA ASP A 43 15.83 1.82 5.26
C ASP A 43 14.57 2.12 4.42
N HIS A 44 14.10 1.14 3.68
CA HIS A 44 12.89 1.19 2.89
C HIS A 44 12.10 -0.12 2.99
N GLU A 45 10.79 -0.04 2.79
CA GLU A 45 9.90 -1.19 2.71
C GLU A 45 9.22 -1.19 1.35
N HIS A 46 9.12 -2.37 0.73
CA HIS A 46 8.36 -2.59 -0.48
C HIS A 46 7.01 -3.22 -0.12
N LEU A 47 5.93 -2.54 -0.49
CA LEU A 47 4.57 -3.02 -0.38
C LEU A 47 4.11 -3.44 -1.78
N MET A 48 3.72 -4.70 -1.96
CA MET A 48 3.31 -5.21 -3.27
C MET A 48 1.96 -5.93 -3.21
N THR A 49 1.24 -5.90 -4.32
CA THR A 49 0.04 -6.72 -4.50
C THR A 49 0.39 -8.16 -4.91
N PRO A 50 -0.54 -9.12 -4.80
CA PRO A 50 -0.33 -10.50 -5.24
C PRO A 50 0.15 -10.65 -6.69
N SER A 51 -0.35 -9.84 -7.63
CA SER A 51 0.12 -9.87 -9.03
C SER A 51 1.57 -9.46 -9.20
N PHE A 52 2.16 -8.79 -8.20
CA PHE A 52 3.58 -8.40 -8.17
C PHE A 52 4.38 -9.24 -7.15
N GLY A 53 3.79 -10.33 -6.64
CA GLY A 53 4.46 -11.29 -5.77
C GLY A 53 4.50 -10.92 -4.29
N GLY A 54 3.84 -9.85 -3.87
CA GLY A 54 3.67 -9.47 -2.47
C GLY A 54 2.30 -9.83 -1.91
N ASN A 55 2.10 -9.58 -0.61
CA ASN A 55 0.78 -9.71 0.03
C ASN A 55 0.48 -8.54 0.97
N GLU A 56 1.24 -7.45 0.85
CA GLU A 56 1.14 -6.29 1.73
C GLU A 56 0.04 -5.33 1.26
N LEU A 57 -0.31 -5.37 -0.03
CA LEU A 57 -1.37 -4.59 -0.65
C LEU A 57 -2.48 -5.50 -1.22
N SER A 58 -3.71 -5.00 -1.27
CA SER A 58 -4.82 -5.62 -1.98
C SER A 58 -4.92 -5.12 -3.43
N GLU A 59 -5.66 -5.86 -4.26
CA GLU A 59 -5.97 -5.50 -5.65
C GLU A 59 -7.41 -5.03 -5.83
N ASP A 60 -8.16 -4.96 -4.73
CA ASP A 60 -9.56 -4.55 -4.72
C ASP A 60 -9.64 -3.02 -4.83
N VAL A 61 -9.66 -2.50 -6.06
CA VAL A 61 -9.76 -1.07 -6.39
C VAL A 61 -11.03 -0.46 -5.81
N GLN A 62 -10.91 0.71 -5.16
CA GLN A 62 -12.05 1.39 -4.51
C GLN A 62 -12.60 2.56 -5.32
N SER A 63 -11.76 3.22 -6.13
CA SER A 63 -12.16 4.41 -6.88
C SER A 63 -12.36 4.09 -8.37
N ASN A 64 -13.48 4.54 -8.95
CA ASN A 64 -13.73 4.30 -10.37
C ASN A 64 -12.78 5.14 -11.24
N GLY A 65 -12.12 4.50 -12.20
CA GLY A 65 -11.17 5.16 -13.11
C GLY A 65 -9.81 5.50 -12.49
N SER A 66 -9.57 5.12 -11.23
CA SER A 66 -8.25 5.25 -10.60
C SER A 66 -7.24 4.26 -11.21
N HIS A 67 -5.97 4.53 -10.97
CA HIS A 67 -4.87 3.66 -11.37
C HIS A 67 -4.27 3.01 -10.13
N LEU A 68 -4.50 1.70 -9.96
CA LEU A 68 -3.89 0.91 -8.89
C LEU A 68 -2.36 0.87 -9.03
N LEU A 69 -1.65 1.18 -7.95
CA LEU A 69 -0.21 0.97 -7.83
C LEU A 69 0.06 -0.43 -7.27
N HIS A 70 0.59 -1.32 -8.10
CA HIS A 70 0.91 -2.69 -7.69
C HIS A 70 2.12 -2.79 -6.76
N MET A 71 2.96 -1.75 -6.72
CA MET A 71 4.11 -1.65 -5.83
C MET A 71 4.26 -0.21 -5.33
N VAL A 72 4.44 -0.07 -4.02
CA VAL A 72 4.77 1.19 -3.36
C VAL A 72 6.02 0.98 -2.52
N THR A 73 6.98 1.87 -2.65
CA THR A 73 8.20 1.85 -1.82
C THR A 73 8.18 3.01 -0.86
N ILE A 74 8.27 2.72 0.44
CA ILE A 74 8.33 3.75 1.49
C ILE A 74 9.77 3.83 1.97
N HIS A 75 10.39 5.00 1.81
CA HIS A 75 11.75 5.26 2.28
C HIS A 75 11.72 6.03 3.60
N ASN A 76 12.51 5.60 4.58
CA ASN A 76 12.78 6.38 5.76
C ASN A 76 14.22 6.92 5.74
N TRP A 77 14.33 8.22 5.53
CA TRP A 77 15.58 8.95 5.56
C TRP A 77 15.76 9.58 6.94
N ASN A 78 16.26 8.79 7.90
CA ASN A 78 16.71 9.32 9.18
C ASN A 78 18.13 9.88 8.99
N ASP A 79 18.31 11.17 9.28
CA ASP A 79 19.62 11.80 9.51
C ASP A 79 20.17 11.44 10.89
#